data_AF-A0A942P524-F1
#
_entry.id   AF-A0A942P524-F1
#
_cell.length_a   1.000
_cell.length_b   1.000
_cell.length_c   1.000
_cell.angle_alpha   90.00
_cell.angle_beta   90.00
_cell.angle_gamma   90.00
#
_symmetry.space_group_name_H-M   'P 1'
#
loop_
_entity.id
_entity.type
_entity.pdbx_description
1 polymer ?
#
loop_
_entity_poly.entity_id
_entity_poly.type
_entity_poly.pdbx_seq_one_letter_code
_entity_poly.pdbx_strand_id
1 'polypeptide(L)'
;MNHQDEEFLNYWAAHRAKEKKWLNQLTLGLPLGLVFGLPIVLSVLLRGWYKRMPFVSGTQFTIILMACLGIAVFYAIFRMKFKWDMNEQHYRELLQQREKEKNAVDTEN
;
A
#
# COMPACT_ATOMS: atom_id res chain seq x y z
N MET A 1 -21.33 -20.07 -7.04
CA MET A 1 -20.61 -19.15 -6.12
C MET A 1 -20.55 -19.68 -4.69
N ASN A 2 -19.44 -19.44 -3.97
CA ASN A 2 -19.31 -19.75 -2.54
C ASN A 2 -19.76 -18.58 -1.64
N HIS A 3 -20.15 -18.86 -0.40
CA HIS A 3 -20.59 -17.85 0.59
C HIS A 3 -19.55 -16.75 0.83
N GLN A 4 -18.26 -17.10 0.81
CA GLN A 4 -17.15 -16.15 1.00
C GLN A 4 -17.05 -15.13 -0.15
N ASP A 5 -17.42 -15.53 -1.38
CA ASP A 5 -17.36 -14.67 -2.56
C ASP A 5 -18.48 -13.62 -2.53
N GLU A 6 -19.68 -14.02 -2.11
CA GLU A 6 -20.84 -13.13 -1.91
C GLU A 6 -20.57 -12.10 -0.80
N GLU A 7 -19.97 -12.54 0.32
CA GLU A 7 -19.56 -11.64 1.42
C GLU A 7 -18.50 -10.64 0.95
N PHE A 8 -17.49 -11.10 0.21
CA PHE A 8 -16.47 -10.23 -0.37
C PHE A 8 -17.06 -9.22 -1.36
N LEU A 9 -17.96 -9.65 -2.26
CA LEU A 9 -18.64 -8.77 -3.21
C LEU A 9 -19.40 -7.64 -2.49
N ASN A 10 -20.20 -7.98 -1.48
CA ASN A 10 -20.98 -7.02 -0.70
C ASN A 10 -20.09 -6.05 0.09
N TYR A 11 -19.06 -6.59 0.75
CA TYR A 11 -18.09 -5.79 1.48
C TYR A 11 -17.35 -4.80 0.56
N TRP A 12 -16.81 -5.30 -0.56
CA TRP A 12 -16.02 -4.51 -1.50
C TRP A 12 -16.86 -3.47 -2.23
N ALA A 13 -18.10 -3.80 -2.62
CA ALA A 13 -19.03 -2.85 -3.22
C ALA A 13 -19.30 -1.64 -2.30
N ALA A 14 -19.48 -1.88 -1.00
CA ALA A 14 -19.71 -0.83 -0.01
C ALA A 14 -18.44 -0.01 0.32
N HIS A 15 -17.25 -0.64 0.28
CA HIS A 15 -16.00 -0.02 0.73
C HIS A 15 -15.09 0.53 -0.37
N ARG A 16 -15.22 0.13 -1.65
CA ARG A 16 -14.30 0.54 -2.73
C ARG A 16 -14.20 2.05 -2.92
N ALA A 17 -15.31 2.78 -2.75
CA ALA A 17 -15.37 4.23 -2.92
C ALA A 17 -14.64 4.97 -1.78
N LYS A 18 -14.73 4.40 -0.56
CA LYS A 18 -13.99 4.89 0.61
C LYS A 18 -12.52 4.55 0.47
N GLU A 19 -12.16 3.30 0.13
CA GLU A 19 -10.76 2.93 -0.09
C GLU A 19 -10.11 3.77 -1.19
N LYS A 20 -10.78 4.03 -2.32
CA LYS A 20 -10.25 4.92 -3.38
C LYS A 20 -9.95 6.34 -2.90
N LYS A 21 -10.77 6.91 -2.00
CA LYS A 21 -10.52 8.23 -1.38
C LYS A 21 -9.42 8.15 -0.31
N TRP A 22 -9.36 7.07 0.47
CA TRP A 22 -8.37 6.87 1.53
C TRP A 22 -6.96 6.55 0.99
N LEU A 23 -6.87 5.85 -0.14
CA LEU A 23 -5.66 5.66 -0.95
C LEU A 23 -5.09 6.99 -1.43
N ASN A 24 -5.96 7.93 -1.81
CA ASN A 24 -5.57 9.28 -2.22
C ASN A 24 -5.22 10.18 -1.03
N GLN A 25 -5.80 9.92 0.15
CA GLN A 25 -5.63 10.83 1.27
C GLN A 25 -4.37 10.58 2.08
N LEU A 26 -4.11 9.41 2.71
CA LEU A 26 -3.10 9.47 3.78
C LEU A 26 -2.50 8.20 4.39
N THR A 27 -3.03 6.99 4.26
CA THR A 27 -2.86 6.05 5.39
C THR A 27 -1.58 5.19 5.49
N LEU A 28 -0.56 5.33 4.62
CA LEU A 28 0.64 4.47 4.73
C LEU A 28 2.02 5.14 4.58
N GLY A 29 2.11 6.47 4.49
CA GLY A 29 3.41 7.15 4.58
C GLY A 29 4.02 7.09 5.99
N LEU A 30 3.16 7.01 7.01
CA LEU A 30 3.54 7.14 8.42
C LEU A 30 4.30 5.92 8.98
N PRO A 31 3.81 4.66 8.86
CA PRO A 31 4.55 3.52 9.40
C PRO A 31 5.84 3.24 8.63
N LEU A 32 5.86 3.44 7.32
CA LEU A 32 7.08 3.22 6.51
C LEU A 32 8.11 4.34 6.74
N GLY A 33 7.65 5.60 6.80
CA GLY A 33 8.49 6.72 7.21
C GLY A 33 9.06 6.56 8.63
N LEU A 34 8.31 5.92 9.55
CA LEU A 34 8.81 5.59 10.88
C LEU A 34 9.88 4.48 10.81
N VAL A 35 9.64 3.38 10.11
CA VAL A 35 10.61 2.27 9.99
C VAL A 35 11.93 2.72 9.32
N PHE A 36 11.88 3.62 8.34
CA PHE A 36 13.07 4.15 7.67
C PHE A 36 13.69 5.38 8.36
N GLY A 37 12.88 6.24 8.98
CA GLY A 37 13.36 7.45 9.66
C GLY A 37 13.96 7.17 11.04
N LEU A 38 13.42 6.19 11.77
CA LEU A 38 13.81 5.88 13.16
C LEU A 38 15.28 5.38 13.27
N PRO A 39 15.79 4.48 12.41
CA PRO A 39 17.21 4.09 12.41
C PRO A 39 18.15 5.26 12.14
N ILE A 40 17.71 6.20 11.30
CA ILE A 40 18.52 7.35 10.91
C ILE A 40 18.59 8.37 12.05
N VAL A 41 17.45 8.67 12.67
CA VAL A 41 17.40 9.52 13.86
C VAL A 41 18.20 8.91 15.01
N LEU A 42 18.07 7.60 15.24
CA LEU A 42 18.88 6.88 16.23
C LEU A 42 20.37 6.94 15.91
N SER A 43 20.78 6.78 14.66
CA SER A 43 22.18 6.86 14.24
C SER A 43 22.79 8.24 14.50
N VAL A 44 22.02 9.32 14.35
CA VAL A 44 22.47 10.70 14.61
C VAL A 44 22.49 11.04 16.11
N LEU A 45 21.56 10.48 16.89
CA LEU A 45 21.52 10.67 18.33
C LEU A 45 22.63 9.87 19.03
N LEU A 46 22.98 8.70 18.49
CA LEU A 46 24.02 7.80 19.01
C LEU A 46 25.41 8.06 18.39
N ARG A 47 25.75 9.34 18.13
CA ARG A 47 27.03 9.81 17.54
C ARG A 47 28.31 9.24 18.17
N GLY A 48 28.24 8.66 19.37
CA GLY A 48 29.39 8.14 20.12
C GLY A 48 29.88 6.74 19.72
N TRP A 49 29.15 5.99 18.90
CA TRP A 49 29.47 4.57 18.67
C TRP A 49 30.55 4.32 17.60
N TYR A 50 30.77 5.27 16.67
CA TYR A 50 31.66 5.04 15.51
C TYR A 50 32.81 6.07 15.44
N LYS A 51 33.95 5.72 16.04
CA LYS A 51 35.18 6.56 16.08
C LYS A 51 35.87 6.78 14.73
N ARG A 52 35.54 6.01 13.69
CA ARG A 52 36.16 6.07 12.34
C ARG A 52 35.16 6.44 11.25
N MET A 53 34.13 7.20 11.58
CA MET A 53 33.19 7.66 10.56
C MET A 53 33.91 8.70 9.67
N PRO A 54 34.00 8.50 8.35
CA PRO A 54 34.45 9.56 7.45
C PRO A 54 33.54 10.77 7.63
N PHE A 55 34.10 11.98 7.55
CA PHE A 55 33.35 13.21 7.77
C PHE A 55 32.33 13.40 6.63
N VAL A 56 31.13 12.86 6.81
CA VAL A 56 29.99 13.14 5.94
C VAL A 56 29.47 14.51 6.34
N SER A 57 29.50 15.47 5.41
CA SER A 57 28.98 16.80 5.72
C SER A 57 27.49 16.69 6.05
N GLY A 58 26.98 17.56 6.93
CA GLY A 58 25.55 17.57 7.28
C GLY A 58 24.64 17.66 6.05
N THR A 59 25.12 18.32 4.99
CA THR A 59 24.43 18.43 3.70
C THR A 59 24.32 17.09 2.98
N GLN A 60 25.41 16.32 2.88
CA GLN A 60 25.39 15.01 2.22
C GLN A 60 24.48 14.02 2.95
N PHE A 61 24.51 14.04 4.29
CA PHE A 61 23.64 13.20 5.11
C PHE A 61 22.15 13.52 4.89
N THR A 62 21.82 14.81 4.85
CA THR A 62 20.44 15.28 4.62
C THR A 62 19.93 14.87 3.24
N ILE A 63 20.78 14.93 2.21
CA ILE A 63 20.42 14.49 0.83
C ILE A 63 20.12 12.99 0.80
N ILE A 64 20.97 12.15 1.41
CA ILE A 64 20.76 10.70 1.47
C ILE A 64 19.47 10.36 2.22
N LEU A 65 19.22 11.07 3.32
CA LEU A 65 17.99 10.97 4.11
C LEU A 65 16.75 11.27 3.26
N MET A 66 16.78 12.40 2.56
CA MET A 66 15.66 12.87 1.76
C MET A 66 15.40 11.94 0.56
N ALA A 67 16.46 11.40 -0.05
CA ALA A 67 16.36 10.39 -1.10
C ALA A 67 15.74 9.08 -0.58
N CYS A 68 16.19 8.57 0.57
CA CYS A 68 15.60 7.37 1.18
C CYS A 68 14.13 7.56 1.53
N LEU A 69 13.77 8.70 2.13
CA LEU A 69 12.38 9.03 2.44
C LEU A 69 11.53 9.14 1.17
N GLY A 70 12.04 9.77 0.12
CA GLY A 70 11.36 9.87 -1.17
C GLY A 70 11.07 8.50 -1.79
N ILE A 71 12.06 7.59 -1.80
CA ILE A 71 11.89 6.23 -2.32
C ILE A 71 10.90 5.43 -1.46
N ALA A 72 10.98 5.53 -0.13
CA ALA A 72 10.06 4.85 0.77
C ALA A 72 8.62 5.31 0.54
N VAL A 73 8.38 6.62 0.44
CA VAL A 73 7.05 7.18 0.15
C VAL A 73 6.55 6.71 -1.21
N PHE A 74 7.39 6.80 -2.25
CA PHE A 74 7.03 6.35 -3.59
C PHE A 74 6.64 4.86 -3.61
N TYR A 75 7.42 4.00 -2.96
CA TYR A 75 7.15 2.58 -2.86
C TYR A 75 5.86 2.28 -2.08
N ALA A 76 5.61 2.98 -0.96
CA ALA A 76 4.40 2.84 -0.16
C ALA A 76 3.14 3.15 -0.98
N ILE A 77 3.17 4.27 -1.71
CA ILE A 77 2.07 4.69 -2.58
C ILE A 77 1.85 3.65 -3.69
N PHE A 78 2.93 3.23 -4.36
CA PHE A 78 2.85 2.28 -5.46
C PHE A 78 2.26 0.93 -5.03
N ARG A 79 2.78 0.35 -3.95
CA ARG A 79 2.29 -0.92 -3.39
C ARG A 79 0.80 -0.88 -3.03
N MET A 80 0.36 0.25 -2.49
CA MET A 80 -1.01 0.43 -2.03
C MET A 80 -1.99 0.63 -3.20
N LYS A 81 -1.59 1.40 -4.22
CA LYS A 81 -2.29 1.49 -5.50
C LYS A 81 -2.42 0.12 -6.17
N PHE A 82 -1.33 -0.64 -6.21
CA PHE A 82 -1.29 -1.97 -6.80
C PHE A 82 -2.22 -2.95 -6.07
N LYS A 83 -2.26 -2.93 -4.74
CA LYS A 83 -3.17 -3.77 -3.94
C LYS A 83 -4.64 -3.46 -4.23
N TRP A 84 -4.99 -2.18 -4.37
CA TRP A 84 -6.35 -1.79 -4.72
C TRP A 84 -6.74 -2.26 -6.12
N ASP A 85 -5.84 -2.09 -7.10
CA ASP A 85 -6.06 -2.54 -8.47
C ASP A 85 -6.29 -4.06 -8.52
N MET A 86 -5.54 -4.83 -7.72
CA MET A 86 -5.70 -6.29 -7.63
C MET A 86 -7.08 -6.70 -7.06
N ASN A 87 -7.51 -6.08 -5.96
CA ASN A 87 -8.81 -6.37 -5.35
C ASN A 87 -9.97 -5.96 -6.29
N GLU A 88 -9.79 -4.86 -7.01
CA GLU A 88 -10.74 -4.36 -8.00
C GLU A 88 -10.85 -5.31 -9.21
N GLN A 89 -9.75 -5.92 -9.65
CA GLN A 89 -9.76 -6.95 -10.66
C GLN A 89 -10.48 -8.22 -10.17
N HIS A 90 -10.14 -8.71 -8.98
CA HIS A 90 -10.81 -9.88 -8.37
C HIS A 90 -12.33 -9.69 -8.26
N TYR A 91 -12.78 -8.49 -7.85
CA TYR A 91 -14.19 -8.15 -7.80
C TYR A 91 -14.90 -8.25 -9.17
N ARG A 92 -14.24 -7.81 -10.24
CA ARG A 92 -14.80 -7.88 -11.61
C ARG A 92 -14.88 -9.32 -12.10
N GLU A 93 -13.87 -10.13 -11.80
CA GLU A 93 -13.85 -11.55 -12.15
C GLU A 93 -15.02 -12.29 -11.48
N LEU A 94 -15.27 -12.03 -10.19
CA LEU A 94 -16.41 -12.60 -9.47
C LEU A 94 -17.75 -12.15 -10.06
N LEU A 95 -17.92 -10.86 -10.40
CA LEU A 95 -19.15 -10.40 -11.06
C LEU A 95 -19.43 -11.12 -12.38
N GLN A 96 -18.39 -11.31 -13.20
CA GLN A 96 -18.52 -12.03 -14.47
C GLN A 96 -18.91 -13.50 -14.26
N GLN A 97 -18.38 -14.14 -13.22
CA GLN A 97 -18.80 -15.51 -12.86
C GLN A 97 -20.26 -15.54 -12.44
N ARG A 98 -20.73 -14.55 -11.65
CA ARG A 98 -22.14 -14.44 -11.25
C ARG A 98 -23.07 -14.33 -12.44
N GLU A 99 -22.72 -13.47 -13.41
CA GLU A 99 -23.51 -13.26 -14.61
C GLU A 99 -23.57 -14.54 -15.47
N LYS A 100 -22.46 -15.28 -15.57
CA LYS A 100 -22.43 -16.56 -16.27
C LYS A 100 -23.29 -17.63 -15.59
N GLU A 101 -23.21 -17.74 -14.26
CA GLU A 101 -24.06 -18.66 -13.49
C GLU A 101 -25.54 -18.32 -13.67
N LYS A 102 -25.90 -17.03 -13.61
CA LYS A 102 -27.28 -16.57 -13.81
C LYS A 102 -27.80 -16.87 -15.22
N ASN A 103 -27.02 -16.57 -16.25
CA ASN A 103 -27.39 -16.85 -17.64
C ASN A 103 -27.53 -18.36 -17.91
N ALA A 104 -26.70 -19.21 -17.29
CA ALA A 104 -26.81 -20.66 -17.42
C ALA A 104 -28.15 -21.18 -16.84
N VAL A 105 -28.55 -20.67 -15.68
CA VAL A 105 -29.84 -21.01 -15.04
C VAL A 105 -31.05 -20.49 -15.84
N ASP A 106 -30.91 -19.33 -16.48
CA ASP A 106 -31.96 -18.74 -17.33
C ASP A 106 -32.08 -19.45 -18.70
N THR A 107 -31.07 -20.23 -19.11
CA THR A 107 -31.11 -21.01 -20.38
C THR A 107 -31.69 -22.43 -20.18
N GLU A 108 -31.77 -22.91 -18.93
CA GLU A 108 -32.36 -24.21 -18.57
C GLU A 108 -33.84 -24.13 -18.15
N ASN A 109 -34.43 -22.92 -18.06
CA ASN A 109 -35.86 -22.69 -17.80
C ASN A 109 -36.60 -22.24 -19.06
#